data_AF-A0A6P6KBG8-F1
#
_entry.id   AF-A0A6P6KBG8-F1
#
_cell.length_a   1.000
_cell.length_b   1.000
_cell.length_c   1.000
_cell.angle_alpha   90.00
_cell.angle_beta   90.00
_cell.angle_gamma   90.00
#
_symmetry.space_group_name_H-M   'P 1'
#
loop_
_entity.id
_entity.type
_entity.pdbx_description
1 polymer ?
#
loop_
_entity_poly.entity_id
_entity_poly.type
_entity_poly.pdbx_seq_one_letter_code
_entity_poly.pdbx_strand_id
1 'polypeptide(L)'
;MAKLLSNRLYAQEHVKDKATALADGHGLSSSRAASKHWTGERVLSVVLLGMAPAAHLCPAPLLDYSIAAALTLHGHWGIGQVLTDYVHGDAKVKLAKASVLLLSTATYFGLCYFNYHDVGLCKAVAMLWQI
;
A
#
# COMPACT_ATOMS: atom_id res chain seq x y z
N MET A 1 -55.28 -18.22 10.69
CA MET A 1 -54.22 -18.46 11.69
C MET A 1 -52.86 -18.80 11.05
N ALA A 2 -52.77 -19.73 10.09
CA ALA A 2 -51.50 -20.14 9.46
C ALA A 2 -50.68 -19.02 8.78
N LYS A 3 -51.34 -18.06 8.12
CA LYS A 3 -50.68 -16.94 7.41
C LYS A 3 -49.93 -15.98 8.35
N LEU A 4 -50.45 -15.80 9.57
CA LEU A 4 -49.82 -14.97 10.61
C LEU A 4 -48.58 -15.65 11.21
N LEU A 5 -48.60 -16.98 11.32
CA LEU A 5 -47.45 -17.75 11.81
C LEU A 5 -46.31 -17.75 10.79
N SER A 6 -46.60 -17.90 9.49
CA SER A 6 -45.61 -17.82 8.42
C SER A 6 -44.92 -16.45 8.35
N ASN A 7 -45.68 -15.34 8.44
CA ASN A 7 -45.10 -14.00 8.48
C ASN A 7 -44.23 -13.75 9.72
N ARG A 8 -44.62 -14.31 10.88
CA ARG A 8 -43.81 -14.23 12.10
C ARG A 8 -42.51 -15.02 11.98
N LEU A 9 -42.54 -16.21 11.40
CA LEU A 9 -41.34 -17.02 11.17
C LEU A 9 -40.40 -16.34 10.17
N TYR A 10 -40.92 -15.81 9.07
CA TYR A 10 -40.15 -15.03 8.09
C TYR A 10 -39.48 -13.80 8.71
N ALA A 11 -40.22 -13.04 9.53
CA ALA A 11 -39.66 -11.89 10.23
C ALA A 11 -38.59 -12.29 11.26
N GLN A 12 -38.74 -13.44 11.92
CA GLN A 12 -37.75 -13.96 12.88
C GLN A 12 -36.46 -14.44 12.20
N GLU A 13 -36.57 -15.07 11.04
CA GLU A 13 -35.42 -15.52 10.23
C GLU A 13 -34.65 -14.30 9.70
N HIS A 14 -35.35 -13.31 9.13
CA HIS A 14 -34.74 -12.08 8.63
C HIS A 14 -34.08 -11.22 9.73
N VAL A 15 -34.60 -11.26 10.97
CA VAL A 15 -33.96 -10.60 12.13
C VAL A 15 -32.72 -11.38 12.58
N LYS A 16 -32.76 -12.71 12.55
CA LYS A 16 -31.59 -13.55 12.86
C LYS A 16 -30.48 -13.37 11.83
N ASP A 17 -30.79 -13.31 10.54
CA ASP A 17 -29.84 -13.06 9.45
C ASP A 17 -29.17 -11.68 9.56
N LYS A 18 -29.94 -10.66 9.94
CA LYS A 18 -29.38 -9.34 10.26
C LYS A 18 -28.50 -9.36 11.51
N ALA A 19 -28.88 -10.14 12.53
CA ALA A 19 -28.09 -10.25 13.76
C ALA A 19 -26.78 -11.02 13.54
N THR A 20 -26.76 -12.07 12.70
CA THR A 20 -25.53 -12.76 12.29
C THR A 20 -24.65 -11.89 11.41
N ALA A 21 -25.21 -11.14 10.45
CA ALA A 21 -24.45 -10.19 9.64
C ALA A 21 -23.81 -9.04 10.45
N LEU A 22 -24.43 -8.63 11.56
CA LEU A 22 -23.88 -7.64 12.49
C LEU A 22 -22.86 -8.24 13.48
N ALA A 23 -22.94 -9.55 13.73
CA ALA A 23 -21.99 -10.30 14.56
C ALA A 23 -20.72 -10.72 13.79
N ASP A 24 -20.76 -10.69 12.45
CA ASP A 24 -19.60 -10.93 11.60
C ASP A 24 -18.58 -9.79 11.77
N GLY A 25 -17.59 -10.01 12.64
CA GLY A 25 -16.44 -9.12 12.88
C GLY A 25 -15.55 -8.81 11.66
N HIS A 26 -15.96 -9.26 10.47
CA HIS A 26 -15.32 -9.02 9.18
C HIS A 26 -15.26 -7.53 8.82
N GLY A 27 -16.34 -6.77 9.07
CA GLY A 27 -16.38 -5.32 8.81
C GLY A 27 -15.44 -4.49 9.68
N LEU A 28 -15.32 -4.86 10.97
CA LEU A 28 -14.43 -4.20 11.93
C LEU A 28 -12.95 -4.52 11.66
N SER A 29 -12.65 -5.75 11.25
CA SER A 29 -11.30 -6.19 10.87
C SER A 29 -10.80 -5.46 9.61
N SER A 30 -11.65 -5.35 8.59
CA SER A 30 -11.34 -4.63 7.34
C SER A 30 -11.06 -3.14 7.57
N SER A 31 -11.88 -2.46 8.39
CA SER A 31 -11.68 -1.05 8.76
C SER A 31 -10.36 -0.80 9.49
N ARG A 32 -9.98 -1.69 10.42
CA ARG A 32 -8.67 -1.61 11.10
C ARG A 32 -7.50 -1.81 10.14
N ALA A 33 -7.61 -2.72 9.18
CA ALA A 33 -6.56 -2.92 8.18
C ALA A 33 -6.38 -1.67 7.30
N ALA A 34 -7.49 -1.06 6.84
CA ALA A 34 -7.45 0.18 6.06
C ALA A 34 -6.84 1.35 6.83
N SER A 35 -7.24 1.56 8.10
CA SER A 35 -6.66 2.62 8.94
C SER A 35 -5.17 2.42 9.22
N LYS A 36 -4.73 1.18 9.47
CA LYS A 36 -3.30 0.85 9.64
C LYS A 36 -2.51 1.10 8.36
N HIS A 37 -3.07 0.76 7.20
CA HIS A 37 -2.46 1.04 5.90
C HIS A 37 -2.26 2.54 5.71
N TRP A 38 -3.30 3.35 5.96
CA TRP A 38 -3.21 4.81 5.90
C TRP A 38 -2.12 5.37 6.83
N THR A 39 -2.07 4.91 8.09
CA THR A 39 -1.02 5.33 9.03
C THR A 39 0.37 4.93 8.54
N GLY A 40 0.51 3.72 7.99
CA GLY A 40 1.76 3.24 7.40
C GLY A 40 2.27 4.12 6.27
N GLU A 41 1.39 4.56 5.38
CA GLU A 41 1.74 5.52 4.32
C GLU A 41 2.27 6.83 4.89
N ARG A 42 1.62 7.37 5.94
CA ARG A 42 2.06 8.63 6.57
C ARG A 42 3.42 8.48 7.23
N VAL A 43 3.62 7.39 7.99
CA VAL A 43 4.91 7.09 8.63
C VAL A 43 6.01 6.95 7.58
N LEU A 44 5.78 6.18 6.52
CA LEU A 44 6.76 6.01 5.45
C LEU A 44 7.09 7.33 4.75
N SER A 45 6.10 8.20 4.56
CA SER A 45 6.30 9.54 3.98
C SER A 45 7.20 10.41 4.84
N VAL A 46 6.99 10.43 6.17
CA VAL A 46 7.84 11.18 7.12
C VAL A 46 9.26 10.60 7.16
N VAL A 47 9.39 9.27 7.14
CA VAL A 47 10.70 8.59 7.07
C VAL A 47 11.43 8.98 5.80
N LEU A 48 10.78 8.91 4.64
CA LEU A 48 11.38 9.27 3.36
C LEU A 48 11.77 10.76 3.31
N LEU A 49 10.94 11.63 3.88
CA LEU A 49 11.26 13.06 4.04
C LEU A 49 12.53 13.27 4.88
N GLY A 50 12.68 12.53 5.99
CA GLY A 50 13.87 12.58 6.84
C GLY A 50 15.12 11.97 6.19
N MET A 51 14.95 11.02 5.27
CA MET A 51 16.06 10.42 4.52
C MET A 51 16.70 11.39 3.54
N ALA A 52 15.96 12.37 2.99
CA ALA A 52 16.52 13.34 2.05
C ALA A 52 17.69 14.18 2.64
N PRO A 53 17.55 14.86 3.79
CA PRO A 53 18.69 15.52 4.43
C PRO A 53 19.72 14.53 4.96
N ALA A 54 19.31 13.35 5.44
CA ALA A 54 20.26 12.32 5.88
C ALA A 54 21.17 11.84 4.74
N ALA A 55 20.65 11.72 3.51
CA ALA A 55 21.40 11.32 2.32
C ALA A 55 22.54 12.27 1.99
N HIS A 56 22.31 13.56 2.24
CA HIS A 56 23.31 14.60 2.03
C HIS A 56 24.37 14.59 3.14
N LEU A 57 23.97 14.42 4.39
CA LEU A 57 24.87 14.50 5.55
C LEU A 57 25.72 13.23 5.75
N CYS A 58 25.12 12.05 5.53
CA CYS A 58 25.72 10.76 5.85
C CYS A 58 25.52 9.75 4.70
N PRO A 59 26.14 9.97 3.53
CA PRO A 59 26.06 9.02 2.43
C PRO A 59 26.71 7.69 2.83
N ALA A 60 25.93 6.61 2.84
CA ALA A 60 26.38 5.28 3.26
C ALA A 60 25.56 4.19 2.55
N PRO A 61 26.12 2.99 2.33
CA PRO A 61 25.42 1.89 1.67
C PRO A 61 24.08 1.53 2.35
N LEU A 62 24.05 1.52 3.69
CA LEU A 62 22.81 1.28 4.44
C LEU A 62 21.72 2.30 4.07
N LEU A 63 22.09 3.56 3.91
CA LEU A 63 21.17 4.62 3.53
C LEU A 63 20.73 4.50 2.07
N ASP A 64 21.63 4.11 1.16
CA ASP A 64 21.30 3.83 -0.24
C ASP A 64 20.25 2.73 -0.38
N TYR A 65 20.40 1.60 0.32
CA TYR A 65 19.39 0.54 0.33
C TYR A 65 18.10 0.97 1.03
N SER A 66 18.20 1.74 2.11
CA SER A 66 17.03 2.24 2.84
C SER A 66 16.21 3.22 1.98
N ILE A 67 16.86 4.11 1.24
CA ILE A 67 16.22 5.03 0.29
C ILE A 67 15.59 4.23 -0.86
N ALA A 68 16.30 3.25 -1.43
CA ALA A 68 15.75 2.39 -2.47
C ALA A 68 14.46 1.69 -2.02
N ALA A 69 14.44 1.14 -0.81
CA ALA A 69 13.26 0.50 -0.23
C ALA A 69 12.14 1.51 0.04
N ALA A 70 12.45 2.60 0.74
CA ALA A 70 11.45 3.58 1.17
C ALA A 70 10.82 4.31 -0.02
N LEU A 71 11.64 4.74 -0.99
CA LEU A 71 11.17 5.41 -2.21
C LEU A 71 10.27 4.49 -3.03
N THR A 72 10.70 3.23 -3.22
CA THR A 72 9.93 2.28 -4.04
C THR A 72 8.60 1.90 -3.37
N LEU A 73 8.60 1.66 -2.06
CA LEU A 73 7.38 1.33 -1.32
C LEU A 73 6.42 2.52 -1.25
N HIS A 74 6.94 3.73 -1.04
CA HIS A 74 6.14 4.96 -1.04
C HIS A 74 5.47 5.17 -2.40
N GLY A 75 6.22 5.01 -3.49
CA GLY A 75 5.68 5.06 -4.85
C GLY A 75 4.65 3.98 -5.12
N HIS A 76 4.87 2.75 -4.67
CA HIS A 76 3.94 1.63 -4.83
C HIS A 76 2.56 1.93 -4.22
N TRP A 77 2.52 2.39 -2.96
CA TRP A 77 1.26 2.76 -2.30
C TRP A 77 0.63 4.01 -2.92
N GLY A 78 1.43 5.03 -3.24
CA GLY A 78 0.94 6.26 -3.87
C GLY A 78 0.26 6.01 -5.22
N ILE A 79 0.90 5.24 -6.10
CA ILE A 79 0.30 4.85 -7.38
C ILE A 79 -0.92 3.95 -7.15
N GLY A 80 -0.89 3.10 -6.12
CA GLY A 80 -2.04 2.30 -5.70
C GLY A 80 -3.31 3.13 -5.48
N GLN A 81 -3.19 4.31 -4.85
CA GLN A 81 -4.30 5.25 -4.66
C GLN A 81 -4.78 5.84 -6.00
N VAL A 82 -3.85 6.25 -6.88
CA VAL A 82 -4.19 6.73 -8.23
C VAL A 82 -4.96 5.67 -9.01
N LEU A 83 -4.56 4.40 -8.92
CA LEU A 83 -5.26 3.31 -9.59
C LEU A 83 -6.68 3.12 -9.04
N THR A 84 -6.88 3.20 -7.72
CA THR A 84 -8.21 3.05 -7.13
C THR A 84 -9.14 4.21 -7.44
N ASP A 85 -8.60 5.41 -7.65
CA ASP A 85 -9.38 6.62 -7.94
C ASP A 85 -9.82 6.69 -9.41
N TYR A 86 -8.97 6.23 -10.34
CA TYR A 86 -9.18 6.48 -11.77
C TYR A 86 -9.41 5.21 -12.62
N VAL A 87 -8.96 4.03 -12.19
CA VAL A 87 -9.19 2.79 -12.95
C VAL A 87 -10.48 2.14 -12.48
N HIS A 88 -11.42 1.98 -13.41
CA HIS A 88 -12.74 1.44 -13.11
C HIS A 88 -12.92 0.02 -13.69
N GLY A 89 -13.55 -0.86 -12.91
CA GLY A 89 -13.84 -2.25 -13.26
C GLY A 89 -12.85 -3.24 -12.65
N ASP A 90 -13.37 -4.23 -11.92
CA ASP A 90 -12.60 -5.14 -11.07
C ASP A 90 -11.44 -5.84 -11.79
N ALA A 91 -11.68 -6.30 -13.02
CA ALA A 91 -10.64 -6.93 -13.84
C ALA A 91 -9.49 -5.96 -14.18
N LYS A 92 -9.83 -4.72 -14.56
CA LYS A 92 -8.84 -3.68 -14.90
C LYS A 92 -8.07 -3.24 -13.67
N VAL A 93 -8.74 -3.05 -12.54
CA VAL A 93 -8.10 -2.69 -11.26
C VAL A 93 -7.15 -3.78 -10.80
N LYS A 94 -7.56 -5.05 -10.87
CA LYS A 94 -6.71 -6.19 -10.49
C LYS A 94 -5.47 -6.27 -11.37
N LEU A 95 -5.65 -6.13 -12.69
CA LEU A 95 -4.54 -6.12 -13.65
C LEU A 95 -3.58 -4.95 -13.40
N ALA A 96 -4.11 -3.74 -13.18
CA ALA A 96 -3.30 -2.55 -12.93
C ALA A 96 -2.52 -2.64 -11.61
N LYS A 97 -3.13 -3.17 -10.54
CA LYS A 97 -2.41 -3.42 -9.28
C LYS A 97 -1.31 -4.46 -9.44
N ALA A 98 -1.55 -5.51 -10.23
CA ALA A 98 -0.53 -6.52 -10.53
C ALA A 98 0.63 -5.93 -11.36
N SER A 99 0.35 -5.08 -12.35
CA SER A 99 1.40 -4.42 -13.13
C SER A 99 2.22 -3.45 -12.29
N VAL A 100 1.59 -2.68 -11.40
CA VAL A 100 2.31 -1.81 -10.46
C VAL A 100 3.14 -2.62 -9.48
N LEU A 101 2.67 -3.77 -9.00
CA LEU A 101 3.49 -4.66 -8.17
C LEU A 101 4.73 -5.17 -8.92
N LEU A 102 4.58 -5.61 -10.17
CA LEU A 102 5.70 -6.04 -11.01
C LEU A 102 6.69 -4.90 -11.25
N LEU A 103 6.18 -3.72 -11.59
CA LEU A 103 7.00 -2.53 -11.79
C LEU A 103 7.77 -2.15 -10.53
N SER A 104 7.09 -2.03 -9.38
CA SER A 104 7.74 -1.71 -8.11
C SER A 104 8.79 -2.75 -7.73
N THR A 105 8.52 -4.04 -7.95
CA THR A 105 9.49 -5.11 -7.70
C THR A 105 10.72 -4.94 -8.60
N ALA A 106 10.52 -4.76 -9.90
CA ALA A 106 11.62 -4.54 -10.85
C ALA A 106 12.42 -3.27 -10.51
N THR A 107 11.76 -2.17 -10.12
CA THR A 107 12.40 -0.94 -9.66
C THR A 107 13.25 -1.19 -8.42
N TYR A 108 12.70 -1.83 -7.38
CA TYR A 108 13.44 -2.09 -6.15
C TYR A 108 14.67 -2.95 -6.40
N PHE A 109 14.54 -4.06 -7.14
CA PHE A 109 15.68 -4.89 -7.49
C PHE A 109 16.69 -4.17 -8.39
N GLY A 110 16.24 -3.35 -9.33
CA GLY A 110 17.12 -2.51 -10.15
C GLY A 110 17.93 -1.52 -9.32
N LEU A 111 17.29 -0.87 -8.35
CA LEU A 111 17.96 0.04 -7.42
C LEU A 111 18.93 -0.70 -6.49
N CYS A 112 18.55 -1.87 -5.97
CA CYS A 112 19.45 -2.71 -5.17
C CYS A 112 20.65 -3.20 -5.99
N TYR A 113 20.43 -3.58 -7.25
CA TYR A 113 21.49 -3.97 -8.17
C TYR A 113 22.44 -2.80 -8.42
N PHE A 114 21.92 -1.61 -8.69
CA PHE A 114 22.71 -0.38 -8.85
C PHE A 114 23.52 -0.04 -7.58
N ASN A 115 22.91 -0.19 -6.39
CA ASN A 115 23.62 -0.01 -5.12
C ASN A 115 24.71 -1.04 -4.85
N TYR A 116 24.58 -2.25 -5.42
CA TYR A 116 25.55 -3.33 -5.21
C TYR A 116 26.68 -3.33 -6.23
N HIS A 117 26.36 -3.07 -7.50
CA HIS A 117 27.28 -3.23 -8.63
C HIS A 117 27.80 -1.91 -9.21
N ASP A 118 27.26 -0.76 -8.78
CA ASP A 118 27.63 0.57 -9.26
C ASP A 118 27.94 1.50 -8.07
N VAL A 119 28.03 2.81 -8.32
CA VAL A 119 28.44 3.82 -7.34
C VAL A 119 27.46 4.02 -6.17
N GLY A 120 26.21 3.56 -6.29
CA GLY A 120 25.15 3.75 -5.30
C GLY A 120 24.40 5.08 -5.43
N LEU A 121 23.17 5.12 -4.93
CA LEU A 121 22.22 6.21 -5.13
C LEU A 121 22.72 7.59 -4.69
N CYS A 122 23.19 7.73 -3.45
CA CYS A 122 23.65 9.00 -2.90
C CYS A 122 24.84 9.54 -3.71
N LYS A 123 25.80 8.67 -4.04
CA LYS A 123 26.97 9.06 -4.82
C LYS A 123 26.61 9.38 -6.27
N ALA A 124 25.70 8.63 -6.88
CA ALA A 124 25.22 8.89 -8.24
C ALA A 124 24.59 10.29 -8.34
N VAL A 125 23.73 10.67 -7.39
CA VAL A 125 23.14 12.02 -7.35
C VAL A 125 24.22 13.07 -7.15
N ALA A 126 25.18 12.84 -6.25
CA ALA A 126 26.29 13.77 -6.06
C ALA A 126 27.13 13.96 -7.33
N MET A 127 27.44 12.89 -8.07
CA MET A 127 28.17 12.95 -9.34
C MET A 127 27.37 13.66 -10.43
N LEU A 128 26.06 13.39 -10.52
CA LEU A 128 25.15 14.07 -11.45
C LEU A 128 25.13 15.59 -11.21
N TRP A 129 25.20 16.02 -9.95
CA TRP A 129 25.21 17.44 -9.58
C TRP A 129 26.54 18.16 -9.83
N GLN A 130 27.59 17.44 -10.28
CA GLN A 130 28.87 18.05 -10.67
C GLN A 130 28.97 18.29 -12.19
N ILE A 131 27.94 17.93 -12.96
CA ILE A 131 27.83 18.22 -14.40
C ILE A 131 27.35 19.66 -14.58
#